data_AF-A0A819Z6Y5-F1
#
_entry.id   AF-A0A819Z6Y5-F1
#
_cell.length_a   1.000
_cell.length_b   1.000
_cell.length_c   1.000
_cell.angle_alpha   90.00
_cell.angle_beta   90.00
_cell.angle_gamma   90.00
#
_symmetry.space_group_name_H-M   'P 1'
#
loop_
_entity.id
_entity.type
_entity.pdbx_description
1 polymer ?
#
loop_
_entity_poly.entity_id
_entity_poly.type
_entity_poly.pdbx_seq_one_letter_code
_entity_poly.pdbx_strand_id
1 'polypeptide(L)'
;MSLNLVSSAEWGVEYEYTTETLSGGVTKRTKARKTKENVRTLTGIFTLGISEIVGEHRVESYEYYYGSDYLGETKNAAADAANKKGVALFNEKNFEEAEKLFNAAYRTCETGYTSEALFKNNITIAQNAAEAQKAAEAQKAAEAQRAAEAQRTVEQERIAEKKAAEAREHAWREKAQRAGELQRVAEKRAADAERNTVETQRIVEACRQQAQRANERQIAAEKKAAETEKRAAEAEKKATEAEKRAVEAQRVVEKKAADAERKAVEAQRAAEKKTAEAEKKAAETEKRAVEAQRVAEKKIVEAEKRAAEAQRAAEEKEEKKQVARIEAEKKAEEQRILRIEVEKQIGNKQVVDECTVQGETATQCFSKSANHWKQLKDTYKSEQLASKLVARWKNIVEALRINEQGLKLYHEGKLKEAATEIELALDMYEKAVSKFNEAAMKEPLDIIFNSFIMVIAAFIESKAYDEAEETINYAKNHFPDKSDAFTEAERMIRDDNWCPDYANQYLVQVGQESLQNAIMEHSDGC
;
A
#
# COMPACT_ATOMS: atom_id res chain seq x y z
N MET A 1 28.26 89.19 67.44
CA MET A 1 27.80 89.70 66.14
C MET A 1 28.56 88.95 65.04
N SER A 2 27.92 87.99 64.38
CA SER A 2 28.28 87.49 63.04
C SER A 2 26.99 86.95 62.42
N LEU A 3 26.51 87.63 61.37
CA LEU A 3 25.25 87.35 60.67
C LEU A 3 25.42 86.15 59.72
N ASN A 4 24.51 85.18 59.82
CA ASN A 4 24.26 84.16 58.80
C ASN A 4 23.26 84.74 57.79
N LEU A 5 23.66 84.84 56.52
CA LEU A 5 22.79 85.11 55.37
C LEU A 5 23.18 84.15 54.24
N VAL A 6 22.51 83.00 54.19
CA VAL A 6 22.44 82.16 52.99
C VAL A 6 21.04 82.36 52.39
N SER A 7 20.98 83.14 51.32
CA SER A 7 19.77 83.38 50.52
C SER A 7 19.78 82.43 49.33
N SER A 8 19.08 81.30 49.42
CA SER A 8 18.76 80.46 48.25
C SER A 8 17.58 81.08 47.49
N ALA A 9 17.88 81.98 46.55
CA ALA A 9 16.90 82.38 45.56
C ALA A 9 16.75 81.24 44.54
N GLU A 10 15.72 80.42 44.71
CA GLU A 10 15.28 79.46 43.69
C GLU A 10 14.75 80.24 42.49
N TRP A 11 15.57 80.32 41.43
CA TRP A 11 15.14 80.85 40.15
C TRP A 11 14.16 79.85 39.51
N GLY A 12 12.87 80.03 39.76
CA GLY A 12 11.81 79.26 39.11
C GLY A 12 11.81 79.51 37.60
N VAL A 13 12.52 78.66 36.85
CA VAL A 13 12.49 78.66 35.39
C VAL A 13 11.26 77.88 34.95
N GLU A 14 10.28 78.57 34.37
CA GLU A 14 9.12 77.93 33.75
C GLU A 14 9.49 77.48 32.33
N TYR A 15 9.29 76.20 32.06
CA TYR A 15 9.46 75.60 30.73
C TYR A 15 8.09 75.31 30.13
N GLU A 16 7.90 75.73 28.88
CA GLU A 16 6.73 75.39 28.09
C GLU A 16 7.10 74.23 27.16
N TYR A 17 6.32 73.15 27.22
CA TYR A 17 6.52 71.97 26.37
C TYR A 17 5.42 71.91 25.33
N THR A 18 5.80 71.95 24.06
CA THR A 18 4.88 71.66 22.95
C THR A 18 5.28 70.33 22.33
N THR A 19 4.29 69.50 22.02
CA THR A 19 4.51 68.16 21.48
C THR A 19 3.86 68.08 20.10
N GLU A 20 4.64 67.72 19.09
CA GLU A 20 4.22 67.59 17.71
C GLU A 20 4.49 66.15 17.23
N THR A 21 3.47 65.45 16.72
CA THR A 21 3.65 64.12 16.14
C THR A 21 4.09 64.26 14.69
N LEU A 22 5.30 63.81 14.39
CA LEU A 22 5.86 63.76 13.05
C LEU A 22 5.44 62.48 12.33
N SER A 23 5.60 62.47 11.00
CA SER A 23 5.33 61.31 10.18
C SER A 23 6.22 60.12 10.59
N GLY A 24 5.63 58.91 10.66
CA GLY A 24 6.36 57.70 11.06
C GLY A 24 6.33 57.39 12.55
N GLY A 25 5.46 58.06 13.33
CA GLY A 25 5.27 57.76 14.76
C GLY A 25 6.32 58.40 15.68
N VAL A 26 7.22 59.21 15.14
CA VAL A 26 8.18 60.01 15.92
C VAL A 26 7.48 61.24 16.47
N THR A 27 7.71 61.56 17.73
CA THR A 27 7.15 62.73 18.41
C THR A 27 8.26 63.71 18.73
N LYS A 28 8.11 64.96 18.30
CA LYS A 28 9.01 66.07 18.61
C LYS A 28 8.46 66.83 19.82
N ARG A 29 9.23 66.90 20.90
CA ARG A 29 8.97 67.79 22.03
C ARG A 29 9.86 69.02 21.92
N THR A 30 9.24 70.19 21.88
CA THR A 30 9.95 71.46 21.92
C THR A 30 9.84 72.02 23.33
N LYS A 31 10.99 72.20 23.97
CA LYS A 31 11.11 72.80 25.30
C LYS A 31 11.55 74.25 25.12
N ALA A 32 10.63 75.19 25.33
CA ALA A 32 10.92 76.61 25.29
C ALA A 32 11.13 77.13 26.72
N ARG A 33 12.29 77.73 26.98
CA ARG A 33 12.53 78.42 28.25
C ARG A 33 11.89 79.80 28.20
N LYS A 34 10.88 80.05 29.03
CA LYS A 34 10.28 81.39 29.14
C LYS A 34 11.01 82.16 30.24
N THR A 35 11.82 83.13 29.87
CA THR A 35 12.36 84.11 30.82
C THR A 35 11.22 85.06 31.22
N LYS A 36 10.84 85.07 32.52
CA LYS A 36 9.84 86.01 33.03
C LYS A 36 10.30 87.45 32.76
N GLU A 37 9.49 88.22 32.04
CA GLU A 37 9.76 89.61 31.61
C GLU A 37 9.81 90.63 32.76
N ASN A 38 9.63 90.22 34.02
CA ASN A 38 9.52 91.14 35.16
C ASN A 38 10.69 91.04 36.13
N VAL A 39 11.91 91.26 35.65
CA VAL A 39 13.02 91.68 36.51
C VAL A 39 13.72 92.89 35.88
N ARG A 40 13.11 94.07 36.05
CA ARG A 40 13.82 95.36 35.95
C ARG A 40 13.93 95.96 37.35
N THR A 41 15.12 95.89 37.93
CA THR A 41 15.77 96.94 38.76
C THR A 41 17.17 96.45 39.16
N LEU A 42 18.25 97.05 38.62
CA LEU A 42 19.14 98.08 39.24
C LEU A 42 20.02 97.47 40.35
N THR A 43 21.36 97.59 40.44
CA THR A 43 22.37 98.52 39.90
C THR A 43 23.75 97.91 40.20
N GLY A 44 24.75 98.08 39.34
CA GLY A 44 26.13 97.70 39.68
C GLY A 44 27.10 97.85 38.51
N ILE A 45 27.63 99.06 38.35
CA ILE A 45 28.68 99.44 37.41
C ILE A 45 29.92 98.59 37.65
N PHE A 46 30.36 97.77 36.69
CA PHE A 46 31.79 97.49 36.42
C PHE A 46 31.99 96.92 34.99
N THR A 47 32.54 97.80 34.14
CA THR A 47 33.56 97.55 33.10
C THR A 47 33.39 96.48 32.01
N LEU A 48 33.27 97.01 30.79
CA LEU A 48 33.95 96.59 29.54
C LEU A 48 33.51 95.28 28.86
N GLY A 49 32.64 95.43 27.86
CA GLY A 49 33.06 95.06 26.51
C GLY A 49 32.38 93.88 25.82
N ILE A 50 31.05 93.75 25.86
CA ILE A 50 30.27 93.18 24.74
C ILE A 50 28.92 93.92 24.67
N SER A 51 28.73 94.62 23.57
CA SER A 51 27.51 95.36 23.21
C SER A 51 26.30 94.44 23.03
N GLU A 52 25.21 94.86 23.64
CA GLU A 52 23.80 94.61 23.37
C GLU A 52 23.46 94.00 22.00
N ILE A 53 22.88 92.79 22.03
CA ILE A 53 21.59 92.52 21.39
C ILE A 53 20.75 91.78 22.43
N VAL A 54 20.05 92.54 23.28
CA VAL A 54 18.96 92.02 24.13
C VAL A 54 17.71 91.94 23.24
N GLY A 55 17.74 91.02 22.28
CA GLY A 55 16.53 90.45 21.70
C GLY A 55 16.05 89.34 22.63
N GLU A 56 14.74 89.08 22.68
CA GLU A 56 14.20 87.87 23.31
C GLU A 56 14.87 86.63 22.71
N HIS A 57 15.93 86.13 23.35
CA HIS A 57 16.56 84.89 22.94
C HIS A 57 15.71 83.74 23.46
N ARG A 58 14.66 83.39 22.70
CA ARG A 58 13.88 82.17 22.92
C ARG A 58 14.80 80.98 22.61
N VAL A 59 15.40 80.42 23.65
CA VAL A 59 16.17 79.17 23.53
C VAL A 59 15.17 78.02 23.49
N GLU A 60 15.02 77.44 22.31
CA GLU A 60 14.24 76.23 22.08
C GLU A 60 15.18 75.04 21.99
N SER A 61 14.97 74.03 22.83
CA SER A 61 15.60 72.71 22.64
C SER A 61 14.57 71.74 22.10
N TYR A 62 15.02 70.87 21.19
CA TYR A 62 14.17 69.86 20.57
C TYR A 62 14.58 68.48 21.07
N GLU A 63 13.59 67.64 21.38
CA GLU A 63 13.77 66.26 21.81
C GLU A 63 12.87 65.38 20.93
N TYR A 64 13.41 64.32 20.34
CA TYR A 64 12.67 63.40 19.48
C TYR A 64 12.48 62.06 20.18
N TYR A 65 11.27 61.50 20.08
CA TYR A 65 10.87 60.25 20.74
C TYR A 65 10.15 59.30 19.78
N TYR A 66 10.25 57.99 19.99
CA TYR A 66 9.38 56.99 19.36
C TYR A 66 8.67 56.19 20.46
N GLY A 67 7.36 56.37 20.60
CA GLY A 67 6.66 55.93 21.81
C GLY A 67 7.20 56.65 23.06
N SER A 68 7.67 55.89 24.05
CA SER A 68 8.33 56.41 25.26
C SER A 68 9.85 56.60 25.11
N ASP A 69 10.42 56.13 24.01
CA ASP A 69 11.86 56.02 23.86
C ASP A 69 12.48 57.29 23.30
N TYR A 70 13.47 57.84 24.00
CA TYR A 70 14.25 58.97 23.52
C TYR A 70 15.16 58.58 22.35
N LEU A 71 15.12 59.37 21.28
CA LEU A 71 15.89 59.15 20.05
C LEU A 71 17.03 60.17 19.86
N GLY A 72 16.89 61.41 20.33
CA GLY A 72 17.96 62.43 20.24
C GLY A 72 17.45 63.87 20.18
N GLU A 73 18.38 64.83 20.07
CA GLU A 73 18.09 66.27 20.08
C GLU A 73 17.95 66.89 18.68
N THR A 74 18.40 66.17 17.64
CA THR A 74 18.31 66.60 16.24
C THR A 74 17.57 65.56 15.41
N LYS A 75 16.99 65.98 14.28
CA LYS A 75 16.31 65.07 13.34
C LYS A 75 17.20 63.92 12.89
N ASN A 76 18.46 64.23 12.53
CA ASN A 76 19.41 63.24 12.04
C ASN A 76 19.89 62.31 13.17
N ALA A 77 20.14 62.82 14.38
CA ALA A 77 20.46 61.97 15.54
C ALA A 77 19.30 61.03 15.90
N ALA A 78 18.06 61.53 15.80
CA ALA A 78 16.87 60.72 16.02
C ALA A 78 16.68 59.64 14.95
N ALA A 79 16.94 59.96 13.69
CA ALA A 79 16.90 59.00 12.58
C ALA A 79 17.97 57.90 12.74
N ASP A 80 19.20 58.25 13.12
CA ASP A 80 20.27 57.27 13.35
C ASP A 80 19.97 56.38 14.56
N ALA A 81 19.43 56.94 15.65
CA ALA A 81 19.01 56.17 16.81
C ALA A 81 17.85 55.22 16.49
N ALA A 82 16.86 55.67 15.73
CA ALA A 82 15.76 54.83 15.26
C ALA A 82 16.26 53.71 14.35
N ASN A 83 17.17 54.00 13.41
CA ASN A 83 17.78 52.98 12.55
C ASN A 83 18.61 51.96 13.34
N LYS A 84 19.42 52.41 14.32
CA LYS A 84 20.19 51.51 15.19
C LYS A 84 19.30 50.55 15.97
N LYS A 85 18.18 51.05 16.51
CA LYS A 85 17.17 50.22 17.18
C LYS A 85 16.47 49.28 16.19
N GLY A 86 16.15 49.74 14.99
CA GLY A 86 15.60 48.92 13.92
C GLY A 86 16.52 47.74 13.56
N VAL A 87 17.84 47.98 13.45
CA VAL A 87 18.83 46.91 13.22
C VAL A 87 18.86 45.90 14.38
N ALA A 88 18.76 46.37 15.64
CA ALA A 88 18.70 45.48 16.79
C ALA A 88 17.47 44.56 16.73
N LEU A 89 16.28 45.12 16.50
CA LEU A 89 15.03 44.35 16.35
C LEU A 89 15.07 43.41 15.14
N PHE A 90 15.70 43.83 14.04
CA PHE A 90 15.88 42.99 12.86
C PHE A 90 16.73 41.75 13.19
N ASN A 91 17.82 41.92 13.95
CA ASN A 91 18.67 40.80 14.41
C ASN A 91 17.94 39.87 15.38
N GLU A 92 17.01 40.41 16.17
CA GLU A 92 16.11 39.65 17.04
C GLU A 92 14.95 38.97 16.26
N LYS A 93 14.92 39.10 14.93
CA LYS A 93 13.88 38.59 14.03
C LYS A 93 12.49 39.19 14.25
N ASN A 94 12.43 40.38 14.85
CA ASN A 94 11.20 41.14 15.00
C ASN A 94 11.05 42.10 13.80
N PHE A 95 10.83 41.52 12.62
CA PHE A 95 10.92 42.22 11.34
C PHE A 95 9.85 43.32 11.17
N GLU A 96 8.64 43.11 11.72
CA GLU A 96 7.57 44.11 11.65
C GLU A 96 7.86 45.37 12.49
N GLU A 97 8.43 45.20 13.69
CA GLU A 97 8.81 46.36 14.50
C GLU A 97 10.08 47.04 13.98
N ALA A 98 11.02 46.26 13.45
CA ALA A 98 12.19 46.77 12.75
C ALA A 98 11.78 47.64 11.54
N GLU A 99 10.83 47.18 10.72
CA GLU A 99 10.30 47.92 9.58
C GLU A 99 9.68 49.26 10.01
N LYS A 100 8.90 49.27 11.10
CA LYS A 100 8.32 50.51 11.64
C LYS A 100 9.39 51.51 12.06
N LEU A 101 10.46 51.04 12.71
CA LEU A 101 11.60 51.89 13.11
C LEU A 101 12.43 52.38 11.92
N PHE A 102 12.62 51.56 10.88
CA PHE A 102 13.28 52.01 9.65
C PHE A 102 12.43 53.03 8.90
N ASN A 103 11.11 52.86 8.86
CA ASN A 103 10.17 53.87 8.33
C ASN A 103 10.21 55.17 9.14
N ALA A 104 10.30 55.09 10.47
CA ALA A 104 10.46 56.24 11.36
C ALA A 104 11.77 56.99 11.08
N ALA A 105 12.88 56.26 10.93
CA ALA A 105 14.19 56.83 10.57
C ALA A 105 14.14 57.54 9.21
N TYR A 106 13.58 56.89 8.20
CA TYR A 106 13.45 57.44 6.85
C TYR A 106 12.59 58.71 6.80
N ARG A 107 11.48 58.75 7.56
CA ARG A 107 10.58 59.92 7.58
C ARG A 107 11.09 61.07 8.43
N THR A 108 12.00 60.81 9.36
CA THR A 108 12.55 61.83 10.27
C THR A 108 13.82 62.49 9.71
N CYS A 109 14.59 61.79 8.87
CA CYS A 109 15.82 62.34 8.30
C CYS A 109 15.56 63.53 7.37
N GLU A 110 16.49 64.48 7.35
CA GLU A 110 16.41 65.63 6.44
C GLU A 110 16.68 65.22 4.99
N THR A 111 16.03 65.88 4.04
CA THR A 111 16.23 65.62 2.61
C THR A 111 17.69 65.84 2.22
N GLY A 112 18.31 64.83 1.62
CA GLY A 112 19.74 64.87 1.26
C GLY A 112 20.69 64.36 2.35
N TYR A 113 20.16 63.81 3.46
CA TYR A 113 20.98 63.10 4.43
C TYR A 113 21.63 61.87 3.80
N THR A 114 22.93 61.68 4.01
CA THR A 114 23.74 60.64 3.35
C THR A 114 23.23 59.22 3.63
N SER A 115 22.52 59.02 4.74
CA SER A 115 21.94 57.72 5.13
C SER A 115 20.52 57.47 4.60
N GLU A 116 19.92 58.39 3.82
CA GLU A 116 18.55 58.24 3.32
C GLU A 116 18.37 56.94 2.50
N ALA A 117 19.32 56.64 1.60
CA ALA A 117 19.30 55.42 0.80
C ALA A 117 19.45 54.15 1.64
N LEU A 118 20.24 54.22 2.73
CA LEU A 118 20.41 53.12 3.67
C LEU A 118 19.09 52.79 4.38
N PHE A 119 18.35 53.82 4.83
CA PHE A 119 17.05 53.61 5.49
C PHE A 119 16.03 52.98 4.55
N LYS A 120 15.94 53.43 3.28
CA LYS A 120 15.07 52.78 2.27
C LYS A 120 15.42 51.31 2.07
N ASN A 121 16.71 50.99 1.96
CA ASN A 121 17.17 49.62 1.80
C ASN A 121 16.78 48.76 3.01
N ASN A 122 17.00 49.27 4.23
CA ASN A 122 16.64 48.56 5.46
C ASN A 122 15.13 48.30 5.57
N ILE A 123 14.28 49.25 5.13
CA ILE A 123 12.82 49.03 5.05
C ILE A 123 12.50 47.85 4.14
N THR A 124 13.03 47.84 2.91
CA THR A 124 12.78 46.76 1.95
C THR A 124 13.28 45.41 2.46
N ILE A 125 14.45 45.37 3.08
CA ILE A 125 14.99 44.14 3.69
C ILE A 125 14.08 43.64 4.82
N ALA A 126 13.62 44.53 5.70
CA ALA A 126 12.69 44.19 6.78
C ALA A 126 11.34 43.68 6.27
N GLN A 127 10.78 44.31 5.24
CA GLN A 127 9.54 43.89 4.59
C GLN A 127 9.67 42.49 4.00
N ASN A 128 10.69 42.25 3.19
CA ASN A 128 10.92 40.95 2.58
C ASN A 128 11.16 39.86 3.64
N ALA A 129 11.87 40.19 4.73
CA ALA A 129 12.10 39.25 5.83
C ALA A 129 10.81 38.93 6.61
N ALA A 130 9.93 39.92 6.85
CA ALA A 130 8.63 39.73 7.48
C ALA A 130 7.70 38.86 6.63
N GLU A 131 7.66 39.11 5.31
CA GLU A 131 6.89 38.30 4.36
C GLU A 131 7.41 36.86 4.29
N ALA A 132 8.74 36.68 4.24
CA ALA A 132 9.35 35.36 4.28
C ALA A 132 9.05 34.61 5.58
N GLN A 133 9.04 35.28 6.74
CA GLN A 133 8.65 34.67 8.01
C GLN A 133 7.19 34.22 7.99
N LYS A 134 6.27 35.08 7.54
CA LYS A 134 4.84 34.72 7.41
C LYS A 134 4.62 33.54 6.47
N ALA A 135 5.35 33.50 5.34
CA ALA A 135 5.30 32.38 4.41
C ALA A 135 5.82 31.07 5.04
N ALA A 136 6.92 31.13 5.79
CA ALA A 136 7.47 29.98 6.49
C ALA A 136 6.54 29.47 7.60
N GLU A 137 5.90 30.35 8.35
CA GLU A 137 4.90 29.99 9.36
C GLU A 137 3.65 29.37 8.72
N ALA A 138 3.18 29.92 7.60
CA ALA A 138 2.08 29.35 6.82
C ALA A 138 2.43 27.96 6.28
N GLN A 139 3.65 27.76 5.81
CA GLN A 139 4.13 26.45 5.35
C GLN A 139 4.14 25.42 6.50
N LYS A 140 4.69 25.79 7.66
CA LYS A 140 4.67 24.93 8.86
C LYS A 140 3.24 24.57 9.29
N ALA A 141 2.32 25.54 9.22
CA ALA A 141 0.92 25.28 9.53
C ALA A 141 0.27 24.31 8.52
N ALA A 142 0.57 24.45 7.23
CA ALA A 142 0.10 23.54 6.18
C ALA A 142 0.68 22.13 6.33
N GLU A 143 1.96 22.00 6.65
CA GLU A 143 2.60 20.72 6.93
C GLU A 143 2.01 20.05 8.17
N ALA A 144 1.75 20.81 9.24
CA ALA A 144 1.08 20.30 10.44
C ALA A 144 -0.35 19.81 10.14
N GLN A 145 -1.10 20.51 9.28
CA GLN A 145 -2.42 20.07 8.83
C GLN A 145 -2.35 18.78 8.02
N ARG A 146 -1.42 18.66 7.07
CA ARG A 146 -1.20 17.43 6.30
C ARG A 146 -0.82 16.26 7.19
N ALA A 147 0.04 16.48 8.18
CA ALA A 147 0.41 15.46 9.15
C ALA A 147 -0.79 15.00 9.99
N ALA A 148 -1.65 15.92 10.43
CA ALA A 148 -2.87 15.59 11.16
C ALA A 148 -3.89 14.82 10.29
N GLU A 149 -3.99 15.16 9.00
CA GLU A 149 -4.84 14.42 8.06
C GLU A 149 -4.30 13.00 7.81
N ALA A 150 -2.99 12.85 7.61
CA ALA A 150 -2.35 11.54 7.47
C ALA A 150 -2.53 10.66 8.72
N GLN A 151 -2.51 11.24 9.93
CA GLN A 151 -2.82 10.48 11.15
C GLN A 151 -4.28 10.00 11.19
N ARG A 152 -5.21 10.83 10.70
CA ARG A 152 -6.64 10.45 10.62
C ARG A 152 -6.87 9.32 9.61
N THR A 153 -6.18 9.33 8.47
CA THR A 153 -6.32 8.26 7.47
C THR A 153 -5.77 6.93 8.01
N VAL A 154 -4.60 6.93 8.66
CA VAL A 154 -4.04 5.73 9.30
C VAL A 154 -5.00 5.17 10.36
N GLU A 155 -5.59 6.02 11.20
CA GLU A 155 -6.56 5.58 12.21
C GLU A 155 -7.84 5.00 11.57
N GLN A 156 -8.32 5.58 10.47
CA GLN A 156 -9.45 5.04 9.72
C GLN A 156 -9.13 3.67 9.11
N GLU A 157 -7.93 3.46 8.58
CA GLU A 157 -7.50 2.16 8.06
C GLU A 157 -7.40 1.12 9.18
N ARG A 158 -6.84 1.48 10.34
CA ARG A 158 -6.78 0.61 11.53
C ARG A 158 -8.18 0.17 11.99
N ILE A 159 -9.14 1.09 11.98
CA ILE A 159 -10.54 0.78 12.32
C ILE A 159 -11.15 -0.15 11.26
N ALA A 160 -10.88 0.08 9.97
CA ALA A 160 -11.39 -0.75 8.88
C ALA A 160 -10.80 -2.18 8.92
N GLU A 161 -9.51 -2.31 9.19
CA GLU A 161 -8.82 -3.59 9.34
C GLU A 161 -9.38 -4.38 10.53
N LYS A 162 -9.58 -3.72 11.68
CA LYS A 162 -10.20 -4.36 12.85
C LYS A 162 -11.59 -4.91 12.52
N LYS A 163 -12.43 -4.13 11.83
CA LYS A 163 -13.76 -4.59 11.39
C LYS A 163 -13.68 -5.76 10.41
N ALA A 164 -12.70 -5.74 9.50
CA ALA A 164 -12.48 -6.85 8.57
C ALA A 164 -12.03 -8.13 9.29
N ALA A 165 -11.17 -8.02 10.30
CA ALA A 165 -10.75 -9.15 11.14
C ALA A 165 -11.94 -9.73 11.93
N GLU A 166 -12.78 -8.89 12.54
CA GLU A 166 -14.00 -9.33 13.23
C GLU A 166 -14.99 -10.04 12.28
N ALA A 167 -15.15 -9.55 11.05
CA ALA A 167 -15.98 -10.19 10.03
C ALA A 167 -15.41 -11.56 9.60
N ARG A 168 -14.08 -11.68 9.45
CA ARG A 168 -13.41 -12.95 9.14
C ARG A 168 -13.61 -13.98 10.26
N GLU A 169 -13.47 -13.57 11.52
CA GLU A 169 -13.77 -14.44 12.67
C GLU A 169 -15.22 -14.92 12.65
N HIS A 170 -16.18 -14.03 12.39
CA HIS A 170 -17.59 -14.40 12.33
C HIS A 170 -17.87 -15.41 11.21
N ALA A 171 -17.32 -15.19 10.02
CA ALA A 171 -17.45 -16.11 8.89
C ALA A 171 -16.84 -17.49 9.19
N TRP A 172 -15.69 -17.53 9.84
CA TRP A 172 -15.06 -18.77 10.27
C TRP A 172 -15.91 -19.54 11.29
N ARG A 173 -16.46 -18.84 12.30
CA ARG A 173 -17.35 -19.45 13.30
C ARG A 173 -18.61 -20.02 12.65
N GLU A 174 -19.22 -19.31 11.71
CA GLU A 174 -20.39 -19.80 10.98
C GLU A 174 -20.08 -21.05 10.13
N LYS A 175 -18.93 -21.05 9.45
CA LYS A 175 -18.46 -22.22 8.68
C LYS A 175 -18.22 -23.43 9.59
N ALA A 176 -17.60 -23.21 10.75
CA ALA A 176 -17.37 -24.26 11.75
C ALA A 176 -18.69 -24.81 12.31
N GLN A 177 -19.68 -23.95 12.60
CA GLN A 177 -21.01 -24.37 13.04
C GLN A 177 -21.71 -25.23 11.97
N ARG A 178 -21.71 -24.78 10.71
CA ARG A 178 -22.30 -25.55 9.60
C ARG A 178 -21.62 -26.91 9.40
N ALA A 179 -20.29 -26.97 9.50
CA ALA A 179 -19.56 -28.22 9.43
C ALA A 179 -19.97 -29.18 10.56
N GLY A 180 -20.10 -28.66 11.78
CA GLY A 180 -20.59 -29.45 12.92
C GLY A 180 -22.03 -29.95 12.75
N GLU A 181 -22.93 -29.14 12.18
CA GLU A 181 -24.30 -29.57 11.87
C GLU A 181 -24.34 -30.66 10.80
N LEU A 182 -23.57 -30.51 9.72
CA LEU A 182 -23.46 -31.52 8.67
C LEU A 182 -22.91 -32.84 9.21
N GLN A 183 -21.93 -32.79 10.11
CA GLN A 183 -21.40 -33.98 10.77
C GLN A 183 -22.50 -34.68 11.60
N ARG A 184 -23.26 -33.95 12.41
CA ARG A 184 -24.38 -34.55 13.18
C ARG A 184 -25.44 -35.18 12.28
N VAL A 185 -25.73 -34.56 11.13
CA VAL A 185 -26.67 -35.13 10.14
C VAL A 185 -26.10 -36.41 9.52
N ALA A 186 -24.79 -36.44 9.20
CA ALA A 186 -24.12 -37.63 8.68
C ALA A 186 -24.12 -38.77 9.71
N GLU A 187 -23.78 -38.48 10.98
CA GLU A 187 -23.82 -39.44 12.08
C GLU A 187 -25.22 -40.01 12.28
N LYS A 188 -26.26 -39.17 12.25
CA LYS A 188 -27.65 -39.65 12.35
C LYS A 188 -28.03 -40.57 11.18
N ARG A 189 -27.63 -40.23 9.95
CA ARG A 189 -27.87 -41.08 8.78
C ARG A 189 -27.10 -42.41 8.84
N ALA A 190 -25.87 -42.40 9.34
CA ALA A 190 -25.10 -43.62 9.56
C ALA A 190 -25.77 -44.52 10.59
N ALA A 191 -26.24 -43.97 11.72
CA ALA A 191 -26.98 -44.71 12.74
C ALA A 191 -28.30 -45.28 12.19
N ASP A 192 -29.04 -44.52 11.37
CA ASP A 192 -30.26 -45.00 10.71
C ASP A 192 -29.95 -46.12 9.70
N ALA A 193 -28.84 -46.02 8.96
CA ALA A 193 -28.38 -47.07 8.06
C ALA A 193 -28.00 -48.36 8.80
N GLU A 194 -27.29 -48.26 9.93
CA GLU A 194 -26.98 -49.40 10.80
C GLU A 194 -28.24 -50.07 11.36
N ARG A 195 -29.26 -49.28 11.75
CA ARG A 195 -30.55 -49.85 12.17
C ARG A 195 -31.21 -50.65 11.05
N ASN A 196 -31.21 -50.10 9.84
CA ASN A 196 -31.80 -50.76 8.67
C ASN A 196 -31.05 -52.05 8.27
N THR A 197 -29.71 -52.09 8.41
CA THR A 197 -28.95 -53.32 8.13
C THR A 197 -29.24 -54.40 9.16
N VAL A 198 -29.33 -54.05 10.45
CA VAL A 198 -29.73 -54.98 11.53
C VAL A 198 -31.15 -55.51 11.29
N GLU A 199 -32.09 -54.66 10.88
CA GLU A 199 -33.45 -55.10 10.54
C GLU A 199 -33.47 -56.06 9.34
N THR A 200 -32.68 -55.77 8.30
CA THR A 200 -32.52 -56.63 7.13
C THR A 200 -31.93 -58.00 7.51
N GLN A 201 -30.92 -58.04 8.37
CA GLN A 201 -30.35 -59.28 8.89
C GLN A 201 -31.39 -60.13 9.63
N ARG A 202 -32.23 -59.52 10.47
CA ARG A 202 -33.33 -60.22 11.15
C ARG A 202 -34.33 -60.83 10.17
N ILE A 203 -34.67 -60.12 9.09
CA ILE A 203 -35.56 -60.65 8.04
C ILE A 203 -34.92 -61.85 7.33
N VAL A 204 -33.62 -61.76 6.99
CA VAL A 204 -32.89 -62.86 6.35
C VAL A 204 -32.82 -64.10 7.25
N GLU A 205 -32.55 -63.94 8.54
CA GLU A 205 -32.56 -65.05 9.50
C GLU A 205 -33.95 -65.68 9.64
N ALA A 206 -35.01 -64.86 9.70
CA ALA A 206 -36.39 -65.37 9.73
C ALA A 206 -36.72 -66.19 8.47
N CYS A 207 -36.32 -65.72 7.28
CA CYS A 207 -36.45 -66.47 6.02
C CYS A 207 -35.68 -67.80 6.07
N ARG A 208 -34.45 -67.81 6.60
CA ARG A 208 -33.64 -69.03 6.74
C ARG A 208 -34.31 -70.06 7.65
N GLN A 209 -34.85 -69.64 8.78
CA GLN A 209 -35.60 -70.51 9.69
C GLN A 209 -36.87 -71.08 9.04
N GLN A 210 -37.58 -70.26 8.25
CA GLN A 210 -38.75 -70.72 7.51
C GLN A 210 -38.39 -71.77 6.44
N ALA A 211 -37.28 -71.57 5.72
CA ALA A 211 -36.78 -72.53 4.75
C ALA A 211 -36.38 -73.87 5.41
N GLN A 212 -35.72 -73.83 6.58
CA GLN A 212 -35.39 -75.04 7.34
C GLN A 212 -36.65 -75.82 7.75
N ARG A 213 -37.66 -75.13 8.30
CA ARG A 213 -38.94 -75.76 8.67
C ARG A 213 -39.66 -76.37 7.46
N ALA A 214 -39.55 -75.76 6.27
CA ALA A 214 -40.11 -76.32 5.05
C ALA A 214 -39.37 -77.60 4.62
N ASN A 215 -38.04 -77.61 4.72
CA ASN A 215 -37.22 -78.78 4.40
C ASN A 215 -37.49 -79.95 5.37
N GLU A 216 -37.58 -79.69 6.68
CA GLU A 216 -37.95 -80.71 7.67
C GLU A 216 -39.32 -81.33 7.40
N ARG A 217 -40.29 -80.51 6.95
CA ARG A 217 -41.61 -81.00 6.53
C ARG A 217 -41.54 -81.87 5.27
N GLN A 218 -40.67 -81.55 4.31
CA GLN A 218 -40.45 -82.38 3.13
C GLN A 218 -39.82 -83.73 3.52
N ILE A 219 -38.78 -83.73 4.35
CA ILE A 219 -38.15 -84.96 4.86
C ILE A 219 -39.16 -85.82 5.64
N ALA A 220 -40.00 -85.20 6.47
CA ALA A 220 -41.07 -85.90 7.18
C ALA A 220 -42.14 -86.47 6.24
N ALA A 221 -42.46 -85.76 5.15
CA ALA A 221 -43.37 -86.23 4.12
C ALA A 221 -42.77 -87.39 3.30
N GLU A 222 -41.48 -87.32 2.94
CA GLU A 222 -40.73 -88.41 2.30
C GLU A 222 -40.67 -89.65 3.19
N LYS A 223 -40.37 -89.49 4.49
CA LYS A 223 -40.38 -90.62 5.42
C LYS A 223 -41.76 -91.26 5.52
N LYS A 224 -42.84 -90.47 5.55
CA LYS A 224 -44.22 -90.99 5.51
C LYS A 224 -44.53 -91.67 4.17
N ALA A 225 -44.04 -91.15 3.06
CA ALA A 225 -44.19 -91.75 1.73
C ALA A 225 -43.47 -93.10 1.65
N ALA A 226 -42.23 -93.19 2.16
CA ALA A 226 -41.47 -94.43 2.25
C ALA A 226 -42.08 -95.43 3.26
N GLU A 227 -42.73 -94.96 4.32
CA GLU A 227 -43.51 -95.81 5.23
C GLU A 227 -44.79 -96.35 4.56
N THR A 228 -45.47 -95.53 3.75
CA THR A 228 -46.60 -95.99 2.93
C THR A 228 -46.16 -96.93 1.81
N GLU A 229 -44.94 -96.77 1.28
CA GLU A 229 -44.33 -97.67 0.31
C GLU A 229 -43.91 -99.00 0.94
N LYS A 230 -43.37 -99.00 2.17
CA LYS A 230 -43.17 -100.23 2.95
C LYS A 230 -44.46 -100.95 3.29
N ARG A 231 -45.54 -100.23 3.61
CA ARG A 231 -46.88 -100.82 3.81
C ARG A 231 -47.51 -101.29 2.49
N ALA A 232 -47.14 -100.70 1.35
CA ALA A 232 -47.52 -101.20 0.03
C ALA A 232 -46.74 -102.48 -0.35
N ALA A 233 -45.45 -102.59 0.02
CA ALA A 233 -44.64 -103.78 -0.18
C ALA A 233 -45.03 -104.96 0.76
N GLU A 234 -45.53 -104.68 1.97
CA GLU A 234 -46.14 -105.73 2.83
C GLU A 234 -47.53 -106.17 2.35
N ALA A 235 -48.25 -105.32 1.61
CA ALA A 235 -49.51 -105.67 0.97
C ALA A 235 -49.33 -106.49 -0.33
N GLU A 236 -48.12 -106.54 -0.90
CA GLU A 236 -47.79 -107.30 -2.12
C GLU A 236 -47.66 -108.83 -1.88
N LYS A 237 -47.88 -109.31 -0.65
CA LYS A 237 -47.99 -110.76 -0.35
C LYS A 237 -49.43 -111.28 -0.20
N LYS A 238 -50.46 -110.47 -0.42
CA LYS A 238 -51.84 -110.95 -0.53
C LYS A 238 -52.61 -110.17 -1.59
N ALA A 239 -53.17 -110.93 -2.54
CA ALA A 239 -54.14 -110.54 -3.58
C ALA A 239 -53.56 -110.19 -4.96
N THR A 240 -53.24 -111.25 -5.70
CA THR A 240 -53.83 -111.45 -7.03
C THR A 240 -55.34 -111.18 -6.99
N GLU A 241 -55.86 -110.49 -7.99
CA GLU A 241 -57.25 -110.01 -8.14
C GLU A 241 -57.55 -108.62 -7.55
N ALA A 242 -57.15 -107.57 -8.27
CA ALA A 242 -57.98 -106.37 -8.44
C ALA A 242 -57.40 -105.45 -9.54
N GLU A 243 -57.32 -105.98 -10.75
CA GLU A 243 -57.05 -105.28 -12.01
C GLU A 243 -58.21 -104.33 -12.41
N LYS A 244 -58.80 -103.60 -11.46
CA LYS A 244 -59.95 -102.69 -11.71
C LYS A 244 -59.95 -101.36 -10.92
N ARG A 245 -58.84 -100.94 -10.30
CA ARG A 245 -58.76 -99.61 -9.63
C ARG A 245 -57.55 -98.76 -10.05
N ALA A 246 -57.08 -98.91 -11.28
CA ALA A 246 -55.98 -98.10 -11.84
C ALA A 246 -56.41 -96.74 -12.43
N VAL A 247 -57.71 -96.40 -12.45
CA VAL A 247 -58.22 -95.21 -13.17
C VAL A 247 -58.52 -93.99 -12.26
N GLU A 248 -58.52 -94.14 -10.94
CA GLU A 248 -58.90 -93.03 -10.03
C GLU A 248 -57.71 -92.34 -9.33
N ALA A 249 -56.54 -92.97 -9.30
CA ALA A 249 -55.32 -92.39 -8.69
C ALA A 249 -54.61 -91.36 -9.60
N GLN A 250 -54.94 -91.30 -10.89
CA GLN A 250 -54.33 -90.37 -11.85
C GLN A 250 -54.99 -88.98 -11.88
N ARG A 251 -56.03 -88.71 -11.06
CA ARG A 251 -56.71 -87.40 -11.02
C ARG A 251 -56.32 -86.49 -9.83
N VAL A 252 -55.52 -86.96 -8.86
CA VAL A 252 -55.17 -86.16 -7.66
C VAL A 252 -53.77 -85.54 -7.74
N VAL A 253 -52.85 -86.13 -8.52
CA VAL A 253 -51.50 -85.58 -8.72
C VAL A 253 -51.53 -84.36 -9.67
N GLU A 254 -52.39 -84.38 -10.69
CA GLU A 254 -52.54 -83.27 -11.64
C GLU A 254 -53.19 -82.01 -11.01
N LYS A 255 -54.08 -82.19 -10.02
CA LYS A 255 -54.77 -81.08 -9.35
C LYS A 255 -53.91 -80.37 -8.29
N LYS A 256 -52.86 -81.01 -7.76
CA LYS A 256 -51.91 -80.40 -6.81
C LYS A 256 -50.70 -79.75 -7.49
N ALA A 257 -50.32 -80.18 -8.68
CA ALA A 257 -49.31 -79.50 -9.50
C ALA A 257 -49.83 -78.14 -10.01
N ALA A 258 -51.08 -78.08 -10.48
CA ALA A 258 -51.68 -76.85 -10.99
C ALA A 258 -51.91 -75.76 -9.91
N ASP A 259 -52.17 -76.13 -8.65
CA ASP A 259 -52.36 -75.17 -7.54
C ASP A 259 -51.02 -74.67 -6.96
N ALA A 260 -49.95 -75.46 -7.06
CA ALA A 260 -48.60 -75.03 -6.71
C ALA A 260 -48.01 -74.09 -7.79
N GLU A 261 -48.29 -74.36 -9.07
CA GLU A 261 -47.88 -73.51 -10.18
C GLU A 261 -48.62 -72.16 -10.17
N ARG A 262 -49.92 -72.14 -9.87
CA ARG A 262 -50.67 -70.88 -9.68
C ARG A 262 -50.14 -70.02 -8.54
N LYS A 263 -49.77 -70.61 -7.39
CA LYS A 263 -49.18 -69.86 -6.26
C LYS A 263 -47.76 -69.38 -6.53
N ALA A 264 -46.98 -70.14 -7.31
CA ALA A 264 -45.64 -69.72 -7.74
C ALA A 264 -45.70 -68.53 -8.71
N VAL A 265 -46.62 -68.55 -9.68
CA VAL A 265 -46.81 -67.46 -10.64
C VAL A 265 -47.38 -66.20 -9.97
N GLU A 266 -48.27 -66.35 -8.99
CA GLU A 266 -48.82 -65.20 -8.24
C GLU A 266 -47.78 -64.58 -7.29
N ALA A 267 -46.91 -65.38 -6.67
CA ALA A 267 -45.76 -64.91 -5.91
C ALA A 267 -44.72 -64.21 -6.80
N GLN A 268 -44.48 -64.71 -8.01
CA GLN A 268 -43.56 -64.10 -8.97
C GLN A 268 -44.09 -62.75 -9.49
N ARG A 269 -45.40 -62.64 -9.79
CA ARG A 269 -46.04 -61.38 -10.15
C ARG A 269 -46.06 -60.36 -9.01
N ALA A 270 -46.20 -60.81 -7.76
CA ALA A 270 -46.13 -59.93 -6.59
C ALA A 270 -44.69 -59.44 -6.32
N ALA A 271 -43.68 -60.26 -6.60
CA ALA A 271 -42.28 -59.87 -6.53
C ALA A 271 -41.91 -58.86 -7.63
N GLU A 272 -42.34 -59.09 -8.89
CA GLU A 272 -42.15 -58.15 -10.00
C GLU A 272 -42.82 -56.80 -9.76
N LYS A 273 -44.01 -56.77 -9.15
CA LYS A 273 -44.69 -55.52 -8.82
C LYS A 273 -43.94 -54.70 -7.77
N LYS A 274 -43.31 -55.37 -6.79
CA LYS A 274 -42.51 -54.73 -5.75
C LYS A 274 -41.15 -54.24 -6.26
N THR A 275 -40.50 -54.99 -7.16
CA THR A 275 -39.26 -54.53 -7.79
C THR A 275 -39.53 -53.34 -8.71
N ALA A 276 -40.62 -53.35 -9.48
CA ALA A 276 -41.00 -52.22 -10.33
C ALA A 276 -41.34 -50.93 -9.52
N GLU A 277 -42.01 -51.05 -8.36
CA GLU A 277 -42.26 -49.89 -7.48
C GLU A 277 -40.98 -49.38 -6.79
N ALA A 278 -40.05 -50.28 -6.45
CA ALA A 278 -38.74 -49.90 -5.90
C ALA A 278 -37.88 -49.17 -6.94
N GLU A 279 -37.89 -49.64 -8.20
CA GLU A 279 -37.18 -49.02 -9.31
C GLU A 279 -37.72 -47.63 -9.64
N LYS A 280 -39.06 -47.46 -9.58
CA LYS A 280 -39.70 -46.15 -9.78
C LYS A 280 -39.35 -45.14 -8.68
N LYS A 281 -39.26 -45.59 -7.42
CA LYS A 281 -38.81 -44.74 -6.30
C LYS A 281 -37.32 -44.40 -6.39
N ALA A 282 -36.48 -45.34 -6.81
CA ALA A 282 -35.06 -45.11 -7.03
C ALA A 282 -34.81 -44.05 -8.12
N ALA A 283 -35.52 -44.13 -9.25
CA ALA A 283 -35.45 -43.15 -10.33
C ALA A 283 -35.96 -41.75 -9.93
N GLU A 284 -36.96 -41.67 -9.04
CA GLU A 284 -37.46 -40.39 -8.52
C GLU A 284 -36.50 -39.75 -7.52
N THR A 285 -35.82 -40.56 -6.68
CA THR A 285 -34.74 -40.07 -5.81
C THR A 285 -33.50 -39.61 -6.58
N GLU A 286 -33.16 -40.28 -7.69
CA GLU A 286 -32.04 -39.89 -8.55
C GLU A 286 -32.30 -38.55 -9.24
N LYS A 287 -33.52 -38.31 -9.76
CA LYS A 287 -33.91 -37.00 -10.31
C LYS A 287 -33.80 -35.87 -9.29
N ARG A 288 -34.22 -36.09 -8.04
CA ARG A 288 -34.09 -35.09 -6.96
C ARG A 288 -32.63 -34.84 -6.56
N ALA A 289 -31.76 -35.86 -6.61
CA ALA A 289 -30.34 -35.70 -6.35
C ALA A 289 -29.65 -34.85 -7.44
N VAL A 290 -29.95 -35.11 -8.71
CA VAL A 290 -29.42 -34.33 -9.85
C VAL A 290 -29.89 -32.88 -9.81
N GLU A 291 -31.16 -32.64 -9.47
CA GLU A 291 -31.69 -31.26 -9.35
C GLU A 291 -31.06 -30.51 -8.16
N ALA A 292 -30.85 -31.17 -7.03
CA ALA A 292 -30.14 -30.60 -5.89
C ALA A 292 -28.67 -30.29 -6.22
N GLN A 293 -28.01 -31.14 -7.00
CA GLN A 293 -26.63 -30.94 -7.46
C GLN A 293 -26.52 -29.73 -8.40
N ARG A 294 -27.49 -29.55 -9.31
CA ARG A 294 -27.56 -28.39 -10.23
C ARG A 294 -27.79 -27.06 -9.50
N VAL A 295 -28.56 -27.08 -8.40
CA VAL A 295 -28.75 -25.89 -7.54
C VAL A 295 -27.49 -25.58 -6.73
N ALA A 296 -26.75 -26.60 -6.30
CA ALA A 296 -25.48 -26.42 -5.59
C ALA A 296 -24.40 -25.84 -6.53
N GLU A 297 -24.26 -26.36 -7.76
CA GLU A 297 -23.35 -25.82 -8.77
C GLU A 297 -23.64 -24.35 -9.08
N LYS A 298 -24.91 -23.98 -9.29
CA LYS A 298 -25.28 -22.57 -9.53
C LYS A 298 -24.86 -21.65 -8.38
N LYS A 299 -24.95 -22.11 -7.12
CA LYS A 299 -24.54 -21.32 -5.96
C LYS A 299 -23.03 -21.20 -5.83
N ILE A 300 -22.27 -22.23 -6.21
CA ILE A 300 -20.80 -22.20 -6.23
C ILE A 300 -20.31 -21.20 -7.28
N VAL A 301 -20.86 -21.26 -8.50
CA VAL A 301 -20.52 -20.33 -9.59
C VAL A 301 -20.88 -18.88 -9.22
N GLU A 302 -22.02 -18.64 -8.58
CA GLU A 302 -22.39 -17.28 -8.12
C GLU A 302 -21.47 -16.78 -6.99
N ALA A 303 -21.01 -17.68 -6.10
CA ALA A 303 -20.06 -17.35 -5.05
C ALA A 303 -18.65 -17.06 -5.61
N GLU A 304 -18.18 -17.82 -6.60
CA GLU A 304 -16.92 -17.56 -7.31
C GLU A 304 -16.95 -16.22 -8.02
N LYS A 305 -18.06 -15.87 -8.67
CA LYS A 305 -18.20 -14.58 -9.35
C LYS A 305 -18.11 -13.40 -8.37
N ARG A 306 -18.72 -13.51 -7.18
CA ARG A 306 -18.61 -12.48 -6.12
C ARG A 306 -17.21 -12.42 -5.52
N ALA A 307 -16.52 -13.54 -5.38
CA ALA A 307 -15.13 -13.58 -4.92
C ALA A 307 -14.18 -12.89 -5.93
N ALA A 308 -14.36 -13.16 -7.23
CA ALA A 308 -13.58 -12.53 -8.29
C ALA A 308 -13.81 -11.01 -8.39
N GLU A 309 -15.06 -10.54 -8.24
CA GLU A 309 -15.36 -9.09 -8.18
C GLU A 309 -14.74 -8.42 -6.95
N ALA A 310 -14.76 -9.08 -5.79
CA ALA A 310 -14.11 -8.56 -4.58
C ALA A 310 -12.57 -8.49 -4.73
N GLN A 311 -11.97 -9.46 -5.41
CA GLN A 311 -10.53 -9.49 -5.66
C GLN A 311 -10.09 -8.36 -6.60
N ARG A 312 -10.81 -8.13 -7.70
CA ARG A 312 -10.55 -6.99 -8.61
C ARG A 312 -10.67 -5.63 -7.92
N ALA A 313 -11.66 -5.47 -7.03
CA ALA A 313 -11.82 -4.23 -6.27
C ALA A 313 -10.69 -3.99 -5.26
N ALA A 314 -10.09 -5.07 -4.72
CA ALA A 314 -8.92 -4.98 -3.85
C ALA A 314 -7.66 -4.60 -4.66
N GLU A 315 -7.46 -5.21 -5.82
CA GLU A 315 -6.35 -4.90 -6.73
C GLU A 315 -6.39 -3.44 -7.21
N GLU A 316 -7.56 -2.94 -7.64
CA GLU A 316 -7.71 -1.53 -8.08
C GLU A 316 -7.38 -0.54 -6.93
N LYS A 317 -7.70 -0.90 -5.68
CA LYS A 317 -7.40 -0.07 -4.52
C LYS A 317 -5.90 -0.04 -4.24
N GLU A 318 -5.22 -1.17 -4.41
CA GLU A 318 -3.78 -1.26 -4.18
C GLU A 318 -2.98 -0.55 -5.28
N GLU A 319 -3.43 -0.66 -6.54
CA GLU A 319 -2.86 0.08 -7.66
C GLU A 319 -2.95 1.60 -7.45
N LYS A 320 -4.10 2.11 -6.97
CA LYS A 320 -4.24 3.53 -6.61
C LYS A 320 -3.30 3.96 -5.47
N LYS A 321 -3.04 3.09 -4.49
CA LYS A 321 -2.07 3.36 -3.42
C LYS A 321 -0.64 3.42 -3.95
N GLN A 322 -0.26 2.49 -4.83
CA GLN A 322 1.07 2.48 -5.45
C GLN A 322 1.30 3.73 -6.31
N VAL A 323 0.33 4.14 -7.13
CA VAL A 323 0.42 5.37 -7.92
C VAL A 323 0.61 6.61 -7.04
N ALA A 324 -0.15 6.74 -5.94
CA ALA A 324 0.00 7.86 -5.00
C ALA A 324 1.37 7.88 -4.31
N ARG A 325 1.94 6.71 -4.01
CA ARG A 325 3.27 6.58 -3.40
C ARG A 325 4.39 7.01 -4.36
N ILE A 326 4.34 6.54 -5.61
CA ILE A 326 5.30 6.93 -6.67
C ILE A 326 5.25 8.45 -6.90
N GLU A 327 4.06 9.06 -6.91
CA GLU A 327 3.94 10.51 -7.09
C GLU A 327 4.53 11.29 -5.89
N ALA A 328 4.40 10.77 -4.68
CA ALA A 328 5.00 11.36 -3.49
C ALA A 328 6.53 11.26 -3.49
N GLU A 329 7.08 10.12 -3.89
CA GLU A 329 8.51 9.89 -4.00
C GLU A 329 9.15 10.77 -5.08
N LYS A 330 8.50 10.91 -6.24
CA LYS A 330 8.93 11.84 -7.28
C LYS A 330 9.01 13.29 -6.78
N LYS A 331 8.01 13.74 -5.99
CA LYS A 331 8.03 15.08 -5.37
C LYS A 331 9.13 15.22 -4.32
N ALA A 332 9.41 14.17 -3.55
CA ALA A 332 10.49 14.16 -2.56
C ALA A 332 11.86 14.26 -3.25
N GLU A 333 12.07 13.55 -4.36
CA GLU A 333 13.32 13.60 -5.12
C GLU A 333 13.52 14.96 -5.80
N GLU A 334 12.47 15.54 -6.38
CA GLU A 334 12.51 16.92 -6.91
C GLU A 334 12.92 17.93 -5.82
N GLN A 335 12.42 17.78 -4.59
CA GLN A 335 12.85 18.61 -3.46
C GLN A 335 14.31 18.38 -3.04
N ARG A 336 14.80 17.13 -3.07
CA ARG A 336 16.21 16.81 -2.76
C ARG A 336 17.15 17.46 -3.77
N ILE A 337 16.83 17.41 -5.06
CA ILE A 337 17.60 18.07 -6.12
C ILE A 337 17.66 19.58 -5.89
N LEU A 338 16.52 20.21 -5.58
CA LEU A 338 16.48 21.64 -5.26
C LEU A 338 17.35 21.99 -4.05
N ARG A 339 17.34 21.15 -3.00
CA ARG A 339 18.16 21.34 -1.80
C ARG A 339 19.66 21.28 -2.11
N ILE A 340 20.09 20.32 -2.92
CA ILE A 340 21.49 20.19 -3.35
C ILE A 340 21.92 21.42 -4.16
N GLU A 341 21.08 21.94 -5.06
CA GLU A 341 21.40 23.13 -5.84
C GLU A 341 21.53 24.38 -4.94
N VAL A 342 20.67 24.51 -3.92
CA VAL A 342 20.77 25.58 -2.91
C VAL A 342 22.06 25.44 -2.08
N GLU A 343 22.39 24.24 -1.61
CA GLU A 343 23.63 23.98 -0.86
C GLU A 343 24.88 24.31 -1.69
N LYS A 344 24.86 24.02 -2.99
CA LYS A 344 25.93 24.40 -3.93
C LYS A 344 26.07 25.93 -4.07
N GLN A 345 24.95 26.66 -4.11
CA GLN A 345 24.99 28.12 -4.12
C GLN A 345 25.50 28.71 -2.80
N ILE A 346 25.11 28.13 -1.66
CA ILE A 346 25.59 28.56 -0.34
C ILE A 346 27.09 28.28 -0.19
N GLY A 347 27.56 27.08 -0.55
CA GLY A 347 28.98 26.72 -0.49
C GLY A 347 29.85 27.64 -1.35
N ASN A 348 29.40 27.95 -2.57
CA ASN A 348 30.08 28.93 -3.43
C ASN A 348 30.17 30.33 -2.79
N LYS A 349 29.12 30.75 -2.06
CA LYS A 349 29.10 32.06 -1.40
C LYS A 349 29.96 32.10 -0.14
N GLN A 350 29.94 31.05 0.68
CA GLN A 350 30.75 30.95 1.90
C GLN A 350 32.25 30.88 1.61
N VAL A 351 32.67 30.16 0.55
CA VAL A 351 34.08 30.12 0.13
C VAL A 351 34.58 31.50 -0.31
N VAL A 352 33.71 32.33 -0.91
CA VAL A 352 34.03 33.71 -1.28
C VAL A 352 34.11 34.59 -0.02
N ASP A 353 33.17 34.48 0.91
CA ASP A 353 33.12 35.31 2.11
C ASP A 353 34.25 34.98 3.12
N GLU A 354 34.57 33.71 3.37
CA GLU A 354 35.69 33.30 4.26
C GLU A 354 37.06 33.76 3.75
N CYS A 355 37.28 33.72 2.42
CA CYS A 355 38.49 34.23 1.80
C CYS A 355 38.67 35.74 1.97
N THR A 356 37.58 36.49 2.12
CA THR A 356 37.62 37.95 2.27
C THR A 356 37.89 38.37 3.72
N VAL A 357 37.55 37.53 4.71
CA VAL A 357 37.63 37.87 6.14
C VAL A 357 38.99 37.51 6.77
N GLN A 358 39.67 36.47 6.29
CA GLN A 358 40.90 35.97 6.93
C GLN A 358 42.23 36.54 6.39
N GLY A 359 42.19 37.41 5.36
CA GLY A 359 43.42 37.97 4.79
C GLY A 359 44.38 36.91 4.22
N GLU A 360 43.85 35.72 3.88
CA GLU A 360 44.62 34.63 3.31
C GLU A 360 45.07 35.00 1.90
N THR A 361 46.31 34.65 1.56
CA THR A 361 46.82 34.88 0.20
C THR A 361 46.00 34.09 -0.82
N ALA A 362 45.80 34.62 -2.03
CA ALA A 362 45.00 33.97 -3.08
C ALA A 362 45.37 32.50 -3.31
N THR A 363 46.63 32.12 -3.08
CA THR A 363 47.15 30.75 -3.20
C THR A 363 46.61 29.79 -2.13
N GLN A 364 46.36 30.24 -0.90
CA GLN A 364 45.75 29.43 0.17
C GLN A 364 44.24 29.24 -0.05
N CYS A 365 43.55 30.27 -0.52
CA CYS A 365 42.15 30.18 -0.95
C CYS A 365 41.97 29.19 -2.11
N PHE A 366 42.89 29.20 -3.08
CA PHE A 366 42.88 28.25 -4.19
C PHE A 366 43.07 26.79 -3.73
N SER A 367 43.90 26.52 -2.72
CA SER A 367 44.15 25.14 -2.27
C SER A 367 42.98 24.56 -1.45
N LYS A 368 42.34 25.36 -0.58
CA LYS A 368 41.11 24.96 0.13
C LYS A 368 39.96 24.75 -0.84
N SER A 369 39.78 25.67 -1.79
CA SER A 369 38.79 25.53 -2.85
C SER A 369 39.07 24.28 -3.71
N ALA A 370 40.32 24.02 -4.10
CA ALA A 370 40.69 22.83 -4.87
C ALA A 370 40.40 21.51 -4.13
N ASN A 371 40.61 21.44 -2.80
CA ASN A 371 40.25 20.27 -2.00
C ASN A 371 38.73 20.10 -1.86
N HIS A 372 38.00 21.20 -1.68
CA HIS A 372 36.53 21.20 -1.67
C HIS A 372 35.96 20.78 -3.02
N TRP A 373 36.50 21.28 -4.14
CA TRP A 373 36.14 20.87 -5.49
C TRP A 373 36.53 19.43 -5.79
N LYS A 374 37.61 18.92 -5.21
CA LYS A 374 38.00 17.50 -5.31
C LYS A 374 37.01 16.62 -4.56
N GLN A 375 36.63 16.99 -3.33
CA GLN A 375 35.58 16.31 -2.58
C GLN A 375 34.23 16.37 -3.31
N LEU A 376 33.78 17.54 -3.76
CA LEU A 376 32.57 17.68 -4.57
C LEU A 376 32.64 16.91 -5.88
N LYS A 377 33.80 16.82 -6.54
CA LYS A 377 33.98 16.04 -7.77
C LYS A 377 33.93 14.54 -7.50
N ASP A 378 34.46 14.07 -6.38
CA ASP A 378 34.38 12.67 -5.99
C ASP A 378 32.96 12.31 -5.51
N THR A 379 32.28 13.21 -4.79
CA THR A 379 30.85 13.10 -4.46
C THR A 379 29.99 13.11 -5.73
N TYR A 380 30.21 14.05 -6.65
CA TYR A 380 29.49 14.13 -7.93
C TYR A 380 29.77 12.94 -8.85
N LYS A 381 30.99 12.38 -8.84
CA LYS A 381 31.27 11.11 -9.53
C LYS A 381 30.53 9.95 -8.89
N SER A 382 30.49 9.87 -7.56
CA SER A 382 29.69 8.86 -6.86
C SER A 382 28.19 9.04 -7.11
N GLU A 383 27.69 10.28 -7.21
CA GLU A 383 26.31 10.61 -7.54
C GLU A 383 25.99 10.34 -9.01
N GLN A 384 26.90 10.58 -9.95
CA GLN A 384 26.73 10.19 -11.34
C GLN A 384 26.74 8.67 -11.51
N LEU A 385 27.55 7.96 -10.73
CA LEU A 385 27.53 6.49 -10.69
C LEU A 385 26.23 5.99 -10.06
N ALA A 386 25.76 6.61 -8.98
CA ALA A 386 24.48 6.30 -8.34
C ALA A 386 23.31 6.59 -9.29
N SER A 387 23.27 7.75 -9.95
CA SER A 387 22.24 8.10 -10.93
C SER A 387 22.23 7.15 -12.13
N LYS A 388 23.41 6.74 -12.63
CA LYS A 388 23.51 5.71 -13.67
C LYS A 388 23.06 4.33 -13.17
N LEU A 389 23.35 3.99 -11.91
CA LEU A 389 22.91 2.74 -11.28
C LEU A 389 21.39 2.72 -11.12
N VAL A 390 20.79 3.80 -10.59
CA VAL A 390 19.34 3.98 -10.45
C VAL A 390 18.65 3.95 -11.81
N ALA A 391 19.17 4.66 -12.82
CA ALA A 391 18.60 4.64 -14.17
C ALA A 391 18.61 3.23 -14.80
N ARG A 392 19.66 2.43 -14.53
CA ARG A 392 19.73 1.05 -15.00
C ARG A 392 18.78 0.13 -14.23
N TRP A 393 18.67 0.29 -12.91
CA TRP A 393 17.68 -0.44 -12.10
C TRP A 393 16.25 -0.14 -12.55
N LYS A 394 15.94 1.12 -12.89
CA LYS A 394 14.64 1.47 -13.49
C LYS A 394 14.36 0.69 -14.77
N ASN A 395 15.35 0.50 -15.63
CA ASN A 395 15.18 -0.32 -16.84
C ASN A 395 14.99 -1.81 -16.53
N ILE A 396 15.65 -2.35 -15.50
CA ILE A 396 15.46 -3.74 -15.04
C ILE A 396 14.05 -3.93 -14.46
N VAL A 397 13.60 -3.01 -13.62
CA VAL A 397 12.24 -3.03 -13.05
C VAL A 397 11.21 -2.93 -14.17
N GLU A 398 11.43 -2.08 -15.17
CA GLU A 398 10.55 -1.97 -16.33
C GLU A 398 10.53 -3.25 -17.18
N ALA A 399 11.68 -3.90 -17.37
CA ALA A 399 11.74 -5.21 -18.02
C ALA A 399 10.93 -6.28 -17.27
N LEU A 400 11.04 -6.33 -15.93
CA LEU A 400 10.25 -7.24 -15.10
C LEU A 400 8.74 -6.93 -15.16
N ARG A 401 8.37 -5.65 -15.23
CA ARG A 401 6.97 -5.21 -15.40
C ARG A 401 6.40 -5.70 -16.73
N ILE A 402 7.17 -5.59 -17.82
CA ILE A 402 6.77 -6.09 -19.15
C ILE A 402 6.65 -7.62 -19.12
N ASN A 403 7.58 -8.31 -18.47
CA ASN A 403 7.50 -9.76 -18.29
C ASN A 403 6.21 -10.17 -17.54
N GLU A 404 5.82 -9.44 -16.50
CA GLU A 404 4.55 -9.67 -15.79
C GLU A 404 3.32 -9.48 -16.70
N GLN A 405 3.36 -8.49 -17.60
CA GLN A 405 2.31 -8.31 -18.62
C GLN A 405 2.26 -9.50 -19.59
N GLY A 406 3.42 -10.02 -20.01
CA GLY A 406 3.52 -11.26 -20.79
C GLY A 406 2.87 -12.44 -20.08
N LEU A 407 3.12 -12.62 -18.77
CA LEU A 407 2.48 -13.67 -17.97
C LEU A 407 0.96 -13.48 -17.83
N LYS A 408 0.47 -12.23 -17.74
CA LYS A 408 -0.98 -11.96 -17.76
C LYS A 408 -1.61 -12.40 -19.08
N LEU A 409 -0.98 -12.07 -20.21
CA LEU A 409 -1.42 -12.52 -21.54
C LEU A 409 -1.38 -14.05 -21.69
N TYR A 410 -0.35 -14.69 -21.14
CA TYR A 410 -0.25 -16.15 -21.07
C TYR A 410 -1.47 -16.76 -20.35
N HIS A 411 -1.85 -16.23 -19.18
CA HIS A 411 -3.03 -16.69 -18.44
C HIS A 411 -4.36 -16.42 -19.16
N GLU A 412 -4.41 -15.41 -20.03
CA GLU A 412 -5.55 -15.15 -20.92
C GLU A 412 -5.60 -16.09 -22.15
N GLY A 413 -4.59 -16.94 -22.34
CA GLY A 413 -4.47 -17.82 -23.51
C GLY A 413 -3.97 -17.12 -24.77
N LYS A 414 -3.50 -15.87 -24.67
CA LYS A 414 -2.93 -15.06 -25.77
C LYS A 414 -1.44 -15.35 -25.92
N LEU A 415 -1.12 -16.57 -26.35
CA LEU A 415 0.25 -17.10 -26.28
C LEU A 415 1.25 -16.36 -27.18
N LYS A 416 0.83 -15.91 -28.37
CA LYS A 416 1.70 -15.14 -29.29
C LYS A 416 2.08 -13.79 -28.71
N GLU A 417 1.08 -13.05 -28.22
CA GLU A 417 1.30 -11.75 -27.58
C GLU A 417 2.13 -11.90 -26.30
N ALA A 418 1.92 -12.97 -25.53
CA ALA A 418 2.73 -13.29 -24.36
C ALA A 418 4.20 -13.51 -24.73
N ALA A 419 4.48 -14.28 -25.78
CA ALA A 419 5.85 -14.50 -26.26
C ALA A 419 6.53 -13.17 -26.64
N THR A 420 5.87 -12.34 -27.45
CA THR A 420 6.42 -11.05 -27.89
C THR A 420 6.73 -10.08 -26.73
N GLU A 421 5.88 -10.03 -25.70
CA GLU A 421 6.14 -9.21 -24.50
C GLU A 421 7.33 -9.75 -23.68
N ILE A 422 7.46 -11.08 -23.54
CA ILE A 422 8.58 -11.69 -22.82
C ILE A 422 9.90 -11.48 -23.58
N GLU A 423 9.89 -11.55 -24.92
CA GLU A 423 11.04 -11.18 -25.76
C GLU A 423 11.44 -9.71 -25.57
N LEU A 424 10.46 -8.80 -25.57
CA LEU A 424 10.70 -7.38 -25.32
C LEU A 424 11.30 -7.14 -23.93
N ALA A 425 10.83 -7.86 -22.91
CA ALA A 425 11.38 -7.81 -21.56
C ALA A 425 12.86 -8.23 -21.54
N LEU A 426 13.21 -9.31 -22.23
CA LEU A 426 14.59 -9.80 -22.33
C LEU A 426 15.51 -8.78 -23.02
N ASP A 427 15.09 -8.25 -24.17
CA ASP A 427 15.81 -7.21 -24.91
C ASP A 427 16.11 -5.98 -24.04
N MET A 428 15.12 -5.55 -23.24
CA MET A 428 15.28 -4.42 -22.32
C MET A 428 16.22 -4.76 -21.16
N TYR A 429 16.11 -5.97 -20.63
CA TYR A 429 16.98 -6.46 -19.57
C TYR A 429 18.45 -6.48 -19.99
N GLU A 430 18.75 -7.07 -21.15
CA GLU A 430 20.13 -7.14 -21.66
C GLU A 430 20.72 -5.77 -21.93
N LYS A 431 19.94 -4.84 -22.50
CA LYS A 431 20.35 -3.45 -22.67
C LYS A 431 20.72 -2.80 -21.33
N ALA A 432 19.99 -3.11 -20.25
CA ALA A 432 20.27 -2.59 -18.92
C ALA A 432 21.52 -3.22 -18.28
N VAL A 433 21.77 -4.52 -18.53
CA VAL A 433 22.80 -5.31 -17.84
C VAL A 433 24.13 -5.41 -18.60
N SER A 434 24.18 -5.15 -19.91
CA SER A 434 25.38 -5.20 -20.79
C SER A 434 26.66 -4.48 -20.30
N LYS A 435 26.61 -3.75 -19.19
CA LYS A 435 27.72 -3.00 -18.57
C LYS A 435 27.94 -3.33 -17.09
N PHE A 436 27.42 -4.44 -16.58
CA PHE A 436 27.60 -4.91 -15.19
C PHE A 436 28.39 -6.22 -15.12
N ASN A 437 28.92 -6.49 -13.92
CA ASN A 437 29.49 -7.79 -13.57
C ASN A 437 28.36 -8.80 -13.36
N GLU A 438 28.43 -9.97 -13.99
CA GLU A 438 27.33 -10.95 -14.14
C GLU A 438 26.68 -11.44 -12.83
N ALA A 439 27.40 -11.43 -11.70
CA ALA A 439 26.98 -12.16 -10.50
C ALA A 439 25.77 -11.56 -9.76
N ALA A 440 25.55 -10.24 -9.78
CA ALA A 440 24.49 -9.58 -9.01
C ALA A 440 23.14 -9.52 -9.74
N MET A 441 23.08 -9.99 -10.99
CA MET A 441 21.96 -9.78 -11.91
C MET A 441 21.48 -11.13 -12.48
N LYS A 442 21.51 -12.19 -11.69
CA LYS A 442 21.09 -13.52 -12.15
C LYS A 442 19.61 -13.79 -11.91
N GLU A 443 19.08 -13.35 -10.77
CA GLU A 443 17.68 -13.61 -10.40
C GLU A 443 16.67 -13.03 -11.40
N PRO A 444 16.72 -11.75 -11.82
CA PRO A 444 15.75 -11.21 -12.78
C PRO A 444 15.79 -11.93 -14.13
N LEU A 445 16.97 -12.41 -14.52
CA LEU A 445 17.15 -13.16 -15.76
C LEU A 445 16.53 -14.57 -15.66
N ASP A 446 16.70 -15.26 -14.51
CA ASP A 446 16.05 -16.56 -14.26
C ASP A 446 14.51 -16.44 -14.23
N ILE A 447 13.96 -15.28 -13.83
CA ILE A 447 12.52 -14.99 -13.87
C ILE A 447 12.00 -14.89 -15.30
N ILE A 448 12.70 -14.13 -16.16
CA ILE A 448 12.34 -14.00 -17.59
C ILE A 448 12.47 -15.38 -18.26
N PHE A 449 13.54 -16.12 -17.96
CA PHE A 449 13.73 -17.50 -18.43
C PHE A 449 12.56 -18.42 -18.08
N ASN A 450 12.09 -18.40 -16.82
CA ASN A 450 10.95 -19.21 -16.40
C ASN A 450 9.68 -18.87 -17.20
N SER A 451 9.50 -17.60 -17.55
CA SER A 451 8.35 -17.13 -18.33
C SER A 451 8.40 -17.68 -19.77
N PHE A 452 9.59 -17.73 -20.38
CA PHE A 452 9.79 -18.43 -21.66
C PHE A 452 9.42 -19.91 -21.58
N ILE A 453 9.90 -20.64 -20.56
CA ILE A 453 9.60 -22.07 -20.41
C ILE A 453 8.09 -22.32 -20.33
N MET A 454 7.35 -21.47 -19.61
CA MET A 454 5.88 -21.58 -19.52
C MET A 454 5.18 -21.33 -20.85
N VAL A 455 5.60 -20.33 -21.63
CA VAL A 455 4.99 -20.03 -22.93
C VAL A 455 5.31 -21.12 -23.95
N ILE A 456 6.56 -21.59 -24.00
CA ILE A 456 6.99 -22.70 -24.86
C ILE A 456 6.20 -23.96 -24.54
N ALA A 457 6.07 -24.30 -23.25
CA ALA A 457 5.25 -25.42 -22.79
C ALA A 457 3.81 -25.36 -23.34
N ALA A 458 3.15 -24.20 -23.23
CA ALA A 458 1.79 -24.03 -23.71
C ALA A 458 1.66 -24.06 -25.24
N PHE A 459 2.65 -23.56 -25.98
CA PHE A 459 2.66 -23.72 -27.43
C PHE A 459 2.77 -25.19 -27.84
N ILE A 460 3.63 -25.97 -27.19
CA ILE A 460 3.77 -27.41 -27.48
C ILE A 460 2.48 -28.16 -27.13
N GLU A 461 1.88 -27.88 -25.97
CA GLU A 461 0.59 -28.47 -25.55
C GLU A 461 -0.54 -28.17 -26.55
N SER A 462 -0.58 -26.94 -27.08
CA SER A 462 -1.55 -26.52 -28.09
C SER A 462 -1.20 -26.90 -29.53
N LYS A 463 -0.09 -27.63 -29.75
CA LYS A 463 0.45 -28.02 -31.06
C LYS A 463 0.79 -26.85 -31.99
N ALA A 464 1.10 -25.69 -31.43
CA ALA A 464 1.59 -24.50 -32.13
C ALA A 464 3.12 -24.57 -32.28
N TYR A 465 3.61 -25.53 -33.07
CA TYR A 465 5.03 -25.87 -33.14
C TYR A 465 5.90 -24.82 -33.83
N ASP A 466 5.38 -24.14 -34.85
CA ASP A 466 6.12 -23.09 -35.55
C ASP A 466 6.41 -21.93 -34.59
N GLU A 467 5.42 -21.53 -33.80
CA GLU A 467 5.56 -20.50 -32.76
C GLU A 467 6.49 -20.93 -31.63
N ALA A 468 6.40 -22.21 -31.20
CA ALA A 468 7.29 -22.75 -30.19
C ALA A 468 8.75 -22.74 -30.67
N GLU A 469 9.01 -23.13 -31.92
CA GLU A 469 10.34 -23.16 -32.52
C GLU A 469 10.93 -21.75 -32.69
N GLU A 470 10.12 -20.77 -33.10
CA GLU A 470 10.54 -19.36 -33.16
C GLU A 470 10.95 -18.83 -31.78
N THR A 471 10.10 -19.06 -30.77
CA THR A 471 10.35 -18.64 -29.38
C THR A 471 11.60 -19.33 -28.80
N ILE A 472 11.79 -20.63 -29.08
CA ILE A 472 12.97 -21.40 -28.67
C ILE A 472 14.24 -20.83 -29.30
N ASN A 473 14.22 -20.57 -30.61
CA ASN A 473 15.38 -20.06 -31.34
C ASN A 473 15.79 -18.68 -30.84
N TYR A 474 14.83 -17.82 -30.52
CA TYR A 474 15.10 -16.55 -29.86
C TYR A 474 15.76 -16.78 -28.50
N ALA A 475 15.11 -17.52 -27.59
CA ALA A 475 15.60 -17.73 -26.22
C ALA A 475 16.98 -18.40 -26.16
N LYS A 476 17.29 -19.35 -27.04
CA LYS A 476 18.61 -20.03 -27.11
C LYS A 476 19.78 -19.07 -27.30
N ASN A 477 19.59 -17.97 -28.02
CA ASN A 477 20.64 -16.98 -28.25
C ASN A 477 20.98 -16.18 -26.98
N HIS A 478 20.03 -16.10 -26.05
CA HIS A 478 20.12 -15.29 -24.84
C HIS A 478 20.42 -16.11 -23.57
N PHE A 479 20.13 -17.42 -23.57
CA PHE A 479 20.32 -18.31 -22.42
C PHE A 479 21.21 -19.53 -22.77
N PRO A 480 22.50 -19.33 -23.09
CA PRO A 480 23.38 -20.42 -23.54
C PRO A 480 23.61 -21.49 -22.46
N ASP A 481 23.58 -21.11 -21.18
CA ASP A 481 23.74 -21.99 -20.02
C ASP A 481 22.49 -22.84 -19.72
N LYS A 482 21.36 -22.54 -20.36
CA LYS A 482 20.08 -23.27 -20.22
C LYS A 482 19.71 -24.06 -21.49
N SER A 483 20.68 -24.28 -22.37
CA SER A 483 20.48 -24.93 -23.68
C SER A 483 19.84 -26.33 -23.61
N ASP A 484 20.03 -27.05 -22.52
CA ASP A 484 19.42 -28.37 -22.28
C ASP A 484 17.88 -28.29 -22.24
N ALA A 485 17.30 -27.25 -21.62
CA ALA A 485 15.85 -27.07 -21.53
C ALA A 485 15.22 -26.89 -22.93
N PHE A 486 15.87 -26.10 -23.78
CA PHE A 486 15.40 -25.83 -25.13
C PHE A 486 15.59 -27.03 -26.07
N THR A 487 16.68 -27.77 -25.92
CA THR A 487 16.94 -29.01 -26.68
C THR A 487 15.87 -30.06 -26.40
N GLU A 488 15.44 -30.16 -25.14
CA GLU A 488 14.37 -31.05 -24.73
C GLU A 488 13.01 -30.60 -25.29
N ALA A 489 12.70 -29.31 -25.33
CA ALA A 489 11.50 -28.80 -26.03
C ALA A 489 11.50 -29.10 -27.53
N GLU A 490 12.61 -28.91 -28.23
CA GLU A 490 12.73 -29.26 -29.65
C GLU A 490 12.51 -30.75 -29.90
N ARG A 491 12.95 -31.61 -28.97
CA ARG A 491 12.67 -33.05 -29.02
C ARG A 491 11.17 -33.31 -28.93
N MET A 492 10.46 -32.66 -28.01
CA MET A 492 8.99 -32.80 -27.86
C MET A 492 8.25 -32.34 -29.12
N ILE A 493 8.69 -31.24 -29.74
CA ILE A 493 8.14 -30.75 -31.02
C ILE A 493 8.35 -31.79 -32.13
N ARG A 494 9.59 -32.31 -32.27
CA ARG A 494 9.94 -33.29 -33.31
C ARG A 494 9.17 -34.60 -33.19
N ASP A 495 8.99 -35.08 -31.96
CA ASP A 495 8.42 -36.39 -31.67
C ASP A 495 6.88 -36.36 -31.45
N ASP A 496 6.24 -35.18 -31.52
CA ASP A 496 4.82 -34.95 -31.17
C ASP A 496 4.46 -35.57 -29.80
N ASN A 497 5.36 -35.43 -28.82
CA ASN A 497 5.26 -36.09 -27.52
C ASN A 497 5.41 -35.08 -26.36
N TRP A 498 4.30 -34.45 -26.01
CA TRP A 498 4.24 -33.49 -24.90
C TRP A 498 4.46 -34.17 -23.54
N CYS A 499 5.37 -33.63 -22.73
CA CYS A 499 5.57 -34.04 -21.33
C CYS A 499 4.95 -33.00 -20.39
N PRO A 500 3.88 -33.34 -19.64
CA PRO A 500 3.26 -32.41 -18.69
C PRO A 500 4.21 -31.87 -17.61
N ASP A 501 5.30 -32.59 -17.33
CA ASP A 501 6.30 -32.22 -16.32
C ASP A 501 7.44 -31.35 -16.87
N TYR A 502 7.44 -31.03 -18.19
CA TYR A 502 8.51 -30.25 -18.83
C TYR A 502 8.78 -28.93 -18.09
N ALA A 503 7.74 -28.14 -17.84
CA ALA A 503 7.89 -26.87 -17.13
C ALA A 503 8.42 -27.11 -15.70
N ASN A 504 7.85 -28.07 -14.97
CA ASN A 504 8.27 -28.36 -13.59
C ASN A 504 9.73 -28.81 -13.48
N GLN A 505 10.25 -29.50 -14.51
CA GLN A 505 11.63 -30.00 -14.52
C GLN A 505 12.67 -28.89 -14.76
N TYR A 506 12.34 -27.88 -15.56
CA TYR A 506 13.29 -26.86 -16.02
C TYR A 506 13.05 -25.48 -15.43
N LEU A 507 11.91 -25.24 -14.76
CA LEU A 507 11.68 -24.03 -13.99
C LEU A 507 12.75 -23.90 -12.90
N VAL A 508 13.49 -22.79 -12.94
CA VAL A 508 14.38 -22.42 -11.85
C VAL A 508 13.51 -22.09 -10.64
N GLN A 509 13.81 -22.69 -9.49
CA GLN A 509 13.15 -22.30 -8.24
C GLN A 509 13.54 -20.86 -7.88
N VAL A 510 12.76 -19.91 -8.37
CA VAL A 510 12.80 -18.53 -7.90
C VAL A 510 11.78 -18.43 -6.80
N GLY A 511 12.19 -18.03 -5.60
CA GLY A 511 11.24 -17.71 -4.55
C GLY A 511 10.32 -16.61 -5.05
N GLN A 512 9.00 -16.86 -5.14
CA GLN A 512 8.03 -15.79 -5.45
C GLN A 512 8.14 -14.63 -4.44
N GLU A 513 8.47 -14.94 -3.18
CA GLU A 513 8.84 -13.95 -2.17
C GLU A 513 10.10 -13.17 -2.55
N SER A 514 11.13 -13.82 -3.10
CA SER A 514 12.35 -13.13 -3.56
C SER A 514 12.07 -12.17 -4.72
N LEU A 515 11.19 -12.53 -5.66
CA LEU A 515 10.77 -11.64 -6.74
C LEU A 515 10.00 -10.43 -6.20
N GLN A 516 9.00 -10.66 -5.35
CA GLN A 516 8.21 -9.57 -4.76
C GLN A 516 9.06 -8.69 -3.84
N ASN A 517 9.99 -9.27 -3.09
CA ASN A 517 10.95 -8.53 -2.27
C ASN A 517 11.94 -7.76 -3.12
N ALA A 518 12.48 -8.31 -4.22
CA ALA A 518 13.38 -7.58 -5.11
C ALA A 518 12.66 -6.40 -5.79
N ILE A 519 11.40 -6.58 -6.19
CA ILE A 519 10.57 -5.49 -6.73
C ILE A 519 10.29 -4.44 -5.64
N MET A 520 9.91 -4.85 -4.43
CA MET A 520 9.57 -3.93 -3.33
C MET A 520 10.79 -3.23 -2.72
N GLU A 521 11.89 -3.94 -2.45
CA GLU A 521 13.11 -3.37 -1.85
C GLU A 521 13.78 -2.36 -2.79
N HIS A 522 13.69 -2.56 -4.10
CA HIS A 522 14.24 -1.62 -5.08
C HIS A 522 13.25 -0.54 -5.52
N SER A 523 11.93 -0.73 -5.37
CA SER A 523 10.95 0.35 -5.49
C SER A 523 10.97 1.31 -4.30
N ASP A 524 11.36 0.83 -3.11
CA ASP A 524 11.27 1.59 -1.86
C ASP A 524 12.59 2.26 -1.43
N GLY A 525 13.70 1.98 -2.14
CA GLY A 525 15.06 2.35 -1.73
C GLY A 525 15.85 3.26 -2.68
N CYS A 526 15.25 3.82 -3.74
CA CYS A 526 15.95 4.66 -4.72
C CYS A 526 15.46 6.11 -4.75
#